data_AF-A0A7S0I4V4-F1
#
_entry.id   AF-A0A7S0I4V4-F1
#
_cell.length_a   1.000
_cell.length_b   1.000
_cell.length_c   1.000
_cell.angle_alpha   90.00
_cell.angle_beta   90.00
_cell.angle_gamma   90.00
#
_symmetry.space_group_name_H-M   'P 1'
#
loop_
_entity.id
_entity.type
_entity.pdbx_description
1 polymer ?
#
loop_
_entity_poly.entity_id
_entity_poly.type
_entity_poly.pdbx_seq_one_letter_code
_entity_poly.pdbx_strand_id
1 'polypeptide(L)'
;MSEEEVTADGMAPLWKVLKLDAGGQTLAPSSGEWEVSTVQVEITRTLESPGLGVMLEEYGAAEDGAGLTLITGLAEGGNAALSAVDLQPGDAIISACGARTEGLNYDLTIDALVSLPAAPAPAVLTVKRLVKLLGVKCTVIFPPEEKRDDKIIRLPPGRLFRQALIMNRVKMGSCNDDLQCLCNCGMVVRKGRK
;
A
#
# COMPACT_ATOMS: atom_id res chain seq x y z
N MET A 1 11.68 -3.42 -21.37
CA MET A 1 10.91 -2.67 -20.36
C MET A 1 11.70 -2.84 -19.08
N SER A 2 12.43 -1.80 -18.65
CA SER A 2 13.13 -1.82 -17.38
C SER A 2 12.10 -2.03 -16.27
N GLU A 3 12.27 -3.06 -15.46
CA GLU A 3 11.57 -3.15 -14.18
C GLU A 3 11.99 -1.90 -13.40
N GLU A 4 11.06 -0.96 -13.18
CA GLU A 4 11.28 0.12 -12.23
C GLU A 4 11.58 -0.55 -10.89
N GLU A 5 12.79 -0.34 -10.38
CA GLU A 5 13.20 -0.83 -9.08
C GLU A 5 12.27 -0.20 -8.02
N VAL A 6 11.58 -1.06 -7.27
CA VAL A 6 10.66 -0.60 -6.22
C VAL A 6 11.51 -0.08 -5.06
N THR A 7 11.40 1.22 -4.76
CA THR A 7 12.10 1.87 -3.64
C THR A 7 11.11 2.35 -2.59
N ALA A 8 11.55 2.45 -1.33
CA ALA A 8 10.73 3.00 -0.26
C ALA A 8 10.30 4.46 -0.55
N ASP A 9 11.20 5.28 -1.10
CA ASP A 9 10.90 6.66 -1.52
C ASP A 9 9.78 6.72 -2.56
N GLY A 10 9.78 5.81 -3.54
CA GLY A 10 8.74 5.73 -4.55
C GLY A 10 7.40 5.27 -3.98
N MET A 11 7.43 4.48 -2.89
CA MET A 11 6.23 3.92 -2.25
C MET A 11 5.65 4.83 -1.17
N ALA A 12 6.46 5.66 -0.51
CA ALA A 12 6.04 6.51 0.60
C ALA A 12 4.84 7.44 0.27
N PRO A 13 4.80 8.17 -0.86
CA PRO A 13 3.64 9.02 -1.20
C PRO A 13 2.35 8.23 -1.47
N LEU A 14 2.45 6.91 -1.63
CA LEU A 14 1.32 6.03 -1.89
C LEU A 14 0.63 5.56 -0.61
N TRP A 15 1.24 5.82 0.54
CA TRP A 15 0.68 5.52 1.86
C TRP A 15 -0.10 6.71 2.42
N LYS A 16 -1.03 6.41 3.32
CA LYS A 16 -1.74 7.37 4.14
C LYS A 16 -1.93 6.81 5.54
N VAL A 17 -1.54 7.60 6.53
CA VAL A 17 -1.83 7.33 7.94
C VAL A 17 -3.23 7.86 8.25
N LEU A 18 -4.11 7.00 8.76
CA LEU A 18 -5.48 7.33 9.16
C LEU A 18 -5.63 7.14 10.66
N LYS A 19 -6.21 8.10 11.36
CA LYS A 19 -6.60 7.94 12.77
C LYS A 19 -7.91 7.15 12.84
N LEU A 20 -7.99 6.23 13.79
CA LEU A 20 -9.19 5.44 14.05
C LEU A 20 -10.03 6.09 15.15
N ASP A 21 -11.36 6.02 15.03
CA ASP A 21 -12.29 6.64 15.98
C ASP A 21 -12.18 6.05 17.40
N ALA A 22 -11.78 4.78 17.51
CA ALA A 22 -11.55 4.09 18.78
C ALA A 22 -10.19 4.39 19.42
N GLY A 23 -9.40 5.30 18.82
CA GLY A 23 -8.00 5.50 19.15
C GLY A 23 -7.09 4.59 18.34
N GLY A 24 -5.86 5.06 18.06
CA GLY A 24 -4.87 4.39 17.22
C GLY A 24 -4.84 4.89 15.78
N GLN A 25 -3.91 4.36 14.99
CA GLN A 25 -3.70 4.74 13.59
C GLN A 25 -3.65 3.51 12.69
N THR A 26 -4.12 3.59 11.45
CA THR A 26 -3.98 2.52 10.45
C THR A 26 -3.34 3.06 9.17
N LEU A 27 -2.67 2.18 8.45
CA LEU A 27 -2.11 2.48 7.13
C LEU A 27 -3.06 2.05 6.02
N ALA A 28 -3.31 2.97 5.10
CA ALA A 28 -4.18 2.82 3.95
C ALA A 28 -3.50 3.35 2.68
N PRO A 29 -3.94 2.93 1.47
CA PRO A 29 -3.46 3.50 0.23
C PRO A 29 -3.95 4.94 0.06
N SER A 30 -3.10 5.81 -0.50
CA SER A 30 -3.44 7.22 -0.79
C SER A 30 -4.37 7.36 -2.00
N SER A 31 -4.45 6.33 -2.86
CA SER A 31 -5.33 6.30 -4.02
C SER A 31 -5.96 4.91 -4.22
N GLY A 32 -7.10 4.85 -4.90
CA GLY A 32 -7.80 3.60 -5.21
C GLY A 32 -7.12 2.72 -6.28
N GLU A 33 -5.90 3.08 -6.71
CA GLU A 33 -5.08 2.27 -7.61
C GLU A 33 -4.25 1.21 -6.87
N TRP A 34 -4.22 1.28 -5.55
CA TRP A 34 -3.45 0.40 -4.70
C TRP A 34 -4.36 -0.28 -3.69
N GLU A 35 -4.02 -1.52 -3.35
CA GLU A 35 -4.60 -2.25 -2.23
C GLU A 35 -3.51 -2.63 -1.24
N VAL A 36 -3.93 -2.87 0.00
CA VAL A 36 -3.04 -3.38 1.04
C VAL A 36 -3.11 -4.89 1.03
N SER A 37 -1.95 -5.52 0.91
CA SER A 37 -1.75 -6.93 1.22
C SER A 37 -0.99 -7.05 2.54
N THR A 38 -1.27 -8.10 3.33
CA THR A 38 -0.57 -8.37 4.58
C THR A 38 0.34 -9.56 4.39
N VAL A 39 1.62 -9.38 4.73
CA VAL A 39 2.64 -10.43 4.66
C VAL A 39 3.18 -10.64 6.06
N GLN A 40 3.25 -11.89 6.49
CA GLN A 40 3.88 -12.28 7.74
C GLN A 40 5.16 -13.04 7.42
N VAL A 41 6.25 -12.67 8.08
CA VAL A 41 7.56 -13.30 7.91
C VAL A 41 8.13 -13.68 9.26
N GLU A 42 8.97 -14.71 9.25
CA GLU A 42 9.74 -15.16 10.41
C GLU A 42 11.22 -15.03 10.11
N ILE A 43 11.94 -14.25 10.94
CA ILE A 43 13.37 -14.03 10.83
C ILE A 43 14.06 -14.88 11.90
N THR A 44 14.93 -15.79 11.47
CA THR A 44 15.73 -16.62 12.39
C THR A 44 16.80 -15.78 13.05
N ARG A 45 17.02 -15.95 14.36
CA ARG A 45 18.06 -15.26 15.13
C ARG A 45 18.85 -16.25 15.97
N THR A 46 20.14 -16.01 16.14
CA THR A 46 21.01 -16.82 17.00
C THR A 46 21.60 -15.97 18.11
N LEU A 47 22.27 -16.59 19.09
CA LEU A 47 22.97 -15.85 20.14
C LEU A 47 24.14 -15.05 19.58
N GLU A 48 24.79 -15.56 18.55
CA GLU A 48 25.93 -14.95 17.85
C GLU A 48 25.49 -13.87 16.85
N SER A 49 24.24 -13.94 16.37
CA SER A 49 23.63 -12.98 15.46
C SER A 49 22.20 -12.66 15.93
N PRO A 50 22.02 -11.75 16.91
CA PRO A 50 20.71 -11.43 17.47
C PRO A 50 19.92 -10.37 16.67
N GLY A 51 20.57 -9.69 15.70
CA GLY A 51 19.95 -8.61 14.93
C GLY A 51 18.91 -9.11 13.92
N LEU A 52 18.07 -8.21 13.39
CA LEU A 52 17.13 -8.56 12.32
C LEU A 52 17.76 -8.46 10.93
N GLY A 53 18.64 -7.47 10.70
CA GLY A 53 19.17 -7.19 9.37
C GLY A 53 18.14 -6.56 8.43
N VAL A 54 17.24 -5.72 8.95
CA VAL A 54 16.24 -4.96 8.20
C VAL A 54 16.63 -3.47 8.24
N MET A 55 16.61 -2.80 7.08
CA MET A 55 16.85 -1.36 6.98
C MET A 55 15.53 -0.61 6.98
N LEU A 56 15.43 0.47 7.76
CA LEU A 56 14.22 1.25 7.97
C LEU A 56 14.48 2.74 7.77
N GLU A 57 13.50 3.46 7.26
CA GLU A 57 13.53 4.92 7.13
C GLU A 57 12.16 5.54 7.45
N GLU A 58 12.19 6.78 7.93
CA GLU A 58 11.00 7.55 8.29
C GLU A 58 10.48 8.39 7.12
N TYR A 59 9.20 8.26 6.82
CA TYR A 59 8.49 8.93 5.73
C TYR A 59 7.33 9.78 6.24
N GLY A 60 7.59 10.53 7.31
CA GLY A 60 6.65 11.43 7.96
C GLY A 60 6.35 11.01 9.38
N ALA A 61 6.34 12.01 10.26
CA ALA A 61 6.03 11.88 11.68
C ALA A 61 5.19 13.06 12.15
N ALA A 62 4.33 12.79 13.13
CA ALA A 62 3.57 13.77 13.88
C ALA A 62 4.00 13.73 15.35
N GLU A 63 3.79 14.84 16.06
CA GLU A 63 4.18 14.99 17.47
C GLU A 63 3.49 13.99 18.41
N ASP A 64 2.36 13.42 18.00
CA ASP A 64 1.61 12.42 18.76
C ASP A 64 2.10 10.98 18.53
N GLY A 65 3.26 10.81 17.91
CA GLY A 65 3.86 9.51 17.61
C GLY A 65 3.28 8.81 16.38
N ALA A 66 2.31 9.41 15.69
CA ALA A 66 1.86 8.91 14.40
C ALA A 66 2.95 9.10 13.34
N GLY A 67 3.11 8.15 12.44
CA GLY A 67 4.07 8.27 11.36
C GLY A 67 4.03 7.12 10.36
N LEU A 68 5.04 7.10 9.51
CA LEU A 68 5.25 6.09 8.51
C LEU A 68 6.71 5.66 8.54
N THR A 69 6.96 4.43 8.96
CA THR A 69 8.28 3.80 8.85
C THR A 69 8.21 2.69 7.82
N LEU A 70 9.08 2.77 6.81
CA LEU A 70 9.13 1.80 5.72
C LEU A 70 10.44 1.02 5.75
N ILE A 71 10.36 -0.23 5.30
CA ILE A 71 11.54 -1.01 4.95
C ILE A 71 12.16 -0.39 3.71
N THR A 72 13.45 -0.10 3.75
CA THR A 72 14.22 0.38 2.58
C THR A 72 15.01 -0.73 1.91
N GLY A 73 15.29 -1.81 2.65
CA GLY A 73 16.02 -2.97 2.17
C GLY A 73 16.40 -3.93 3.28
N LEU A 74 17.20 -4.93 2.94
CA LEU A 74 17.76 -5.89 3.89
C LEU A 74 19.28 -5.69 3.97
N ALA A 75 19.83 -5.76 5.19
CA ALA A 75 21.28 -5.70 5.39
C ALA A 75 21.95 -6.92 4.75
N GLU A 76 22.98 -6.69 3.96
CA GLU A 76 23.79 -7.77 3.36
C GLU A 76 24.39 -8.64 4.47
N GLY A 77 24.20 -9.97 4.37
CA GLY A 77 24.60 -10.92 5.41
C GLY A 77 23.78 -10.84 6.71
N GLY A 78 22.76 -9.97 6.78
CA GLY A 78 21.85 -9.88 7.91
C GLY A 78 20.86 -11.03 7.99
N ASN A 79 20.32 -11.29 9.18
CA ASN A 79 19.45 -12.44 9.44
C ASN A 79 18.20 -12.48 8.56
N ALA A 80 17.59 -11.33 8.22
CA ALA A 80 16.46 -11.26 7.31
C ALA A 80 16.85 -11.70 5.89
N ALA A 81 17.99 -11.22 5.37
CA ALA A 81 18.50 -11.64 4.07
C ALA A 81 18.82 -13.15 4.06
N LEU A 82 19.46 -13.65 5.12
CA LEU A 82 19.80 -15.07 5.27
C LEU A 82 18.57 -15.98 5.44
N SER A 83 17.50 -15.46 6.05
CA SER A 83 16.22 -16.17 6.21
C SER A 83 15.38 -16.18 4.91
N ALA A 84 15.82 -15.48 3.85
CA ALA A 84 15.12 -15.36 2.58
C ALA A 84 13.64 -14.95 2.72
N VAL A 85 13.36 -14.03 3.66
CA VAL A 85 12.00 -13.54 3.93
C VAL A 85 11.48 -12.65 2.80
N ASP A 86 10.17 -12.70 2.54
CA ASP A 86 9.50 -11.81 1.58
C ASP A 86 9.23 -10.43 2.19
N LEU A 87 10.31 -9.67 2.44
CA LEU A 87 10.27 -8.26 2.79
C LEU A 87 10.79 -7.43 1.62
N GLN A 88 10.08 -6.36 1.28
CA GLN A 88 10.38 -5.53 0.12
C GLN A 88 10.48 -4.06 0.52
N PRO A 89 11.27 -3.25 -0.22
CA PRO A 89 11.26 -1.81 -0.04
C PRO A 89 9.83 -1.25 -0.17
N GLY A 90 9.44 -0.38 0.76
CA GLY A 90 8.10 0.21 0.82
C GLY A 90 7.07 -0.57 1.65
N ASP A 91 7.43 -1.74 2.19
CA ASP A 91 6.64 -2.43 3.19
C ASP A 91 6.64 -1.67 4.53
N ALA A 92 5.50 -1.60 5.19
CA ALA A 92 5.36 -0.98 6.50
C ALA A 92 5.18 -2.05 7.59
N ILE A 93 6.02 -2.04 8.62
CA ILE A 93 5.90 -2.97 9.75
C ILE A 93 4.67 -2.59 10.58
N ILE A 94 3.69 -3.49 10.66
CA ILE A 94 2.45 -3.28 11.42
C ILE A 94 2.40 -4.07 12.73
N SER A 95 3.19 -5.14 12.84
CA SER A 95 3.41 -5.84 14.10
C SER A 95 4.78 -6.50 14.17
N ALA A 96 5.35 -6.50 15.38
CA ALA A 96 6.59 -7.19 15.72
C ALA A 96 6.34 -8.10 16.93
N CYS A 97 6.36 -9.42 16.72
CA CYS A 97 6.05 -10.44 17.73
C CYS A 97 4.75 -10.18 18.52
N GLY A 98 3.70 -9.68 17.84
CA GLY A 98 2.40 -9.38 18.45
C GLY A 98 2.30 -7.97 19.04
N ALA A 99 3.41 -7.26 19.22
CA ALA A 99 3.36 -5.83 19.52
C ALA A 99 2.92 -5.06 18.26
N ARG A 100 2.01 -4.11 18.41
CA ARG A 100 1.47 -3.32 17.30
C ARG A 100 2.38 -2.14 17.00
N THR A 101 2.79 -2.00 15.75
CA THR A 101 3.61 -0.88 15.25
C THR A 101 2.94 -0.07 14.14
N GLU A 102 1.73 -0.47 13.75
CA GLU A 102 1.05 0.15 12.62
C GLU A 102 0.78 1.64 12.82
N GLY A 103 1.32 2.44 11.89
CA GLY A 103 1.12 3.88 11.84
C GLY A 103 1.93 4.66 12.88
N LEU A 104 2.88 4.00 13.56
CA LEU A 104 3.82 4.66 14.45
C LEU A 104 4.95 5.33 13.66
N ASN A 105 5.56 6.34 14.27
CA ASN A 105 6.79 6.95 13.78
C ASN A 105 8.00 6.03 13.96
N TYR A 106 9.18 6.49 13.53
CA TYR A 106 10.40 5.69 13.56
C TYR A 106 10.80 5.26 14.96
N ASP A 107 10.89 6.21 15.90
CA ASP A 107 11.35 5.93 17.26
C ASP A 107 10.47 4.88 17.96
N LEU A 108 9.14 5.03 17.89
CA LEU A 108 8.22 4.07 18.50
C LEU A 108 8.21 2.71 17.79
N THR A 109 8.49 2.69 16.48
CA THR A 109 8.69 1.44 15.73
C THR A 109 9.96 0.73 16.19
N ILE A 110 11.05 1.46 16.38
CA ILE A 110 12.31 0.92 16.91
C ILE A 110 12.14 0.40 18.34
N ASP A 111 11.44 1.13 19.21
CA ASP A 111 11.16 0.69 20.59
C ASP A 111 10.45 -0.67 20.62
N ALA A 112 9.48 -0.87 19.73
CA ALA A 112 8.80 -2.16 19.58
C ALA A 112 9.72 -3.27 19.06
N LEU A 113 10.65 -2.96 18.15
CA LEU A 113 11.62 -3.92 17.61
C LEU A 113 12.74 -4.26 18.62
N VAL A 114 13.11 -3.34 19.49
CA VAL A 114 14.05 -3.60 20.59
C VAL A 114 13.41 -4.47 21.66
N SER A 115 12.09 -4.40 21.82
CA SER A 115 11.31 -5.18 22.78
C SER A 115 10.99 -6.62 22.31
N LEU A 116 11.60 -7.07 21.21
CA LEU A 116 11.45 -8.43 20.72
C LEU A 116 11.95 -9.47 21.75
N PRO A 117 11.41 -10.70 21.75
CA PRO A 117 11.96 -11.78 22.57
C PRO A 117 13.47 -11.93 22.36
N ALA A 118 14.23 -12.25 23.39
CA ALA A 118 15.68 -12.43 23.25
C ALA A 118 15.99 -13.58 22.26
N ALA A 119 17.07 -13.42 21.48
CA ALA A 119 17.60 -14.52 20.68
C ALA A 119 17.94 -15.72 21.60
N PRO A 120 17.81 -16.97 21.14
CA PRO A 120 17.59 -17.41 19.77
C PRO A 120 16.12 -17.52 19.35
N ALA A 121 15.18 -16.90 20.09
CA ALA A 121 13.79 -16.89 19.65
C ALA A 121 13.67 -16.20 18.27
N PRO A 122 12.90 -16.74 17.30
CA PRO A 122 12.70 -16.07 16.03
C PRO A 122 11.93 -14.75 16.21
N ALA A 123 12.10 -13.83 15.27
CA ALA A 123 11.32 -12.60 15.22
C ALA A 123 10.23 -12.73 14.15
N VAL A 124 8.97 -12.63 14.56
CA VAL A 124 7.84 -12.64 13.64
C VAL A 124 7.44 -11.20 13.33
N LEU A 125 7.56 -10.79 12.07
CA LEU A 125 7.11 -9.48 11.62
C LEU A 125 5.87 -9.64 10.75
N THR A 126 4.88 -8.78 10.97
CA THR A 126 3.75 -8.62 10.05
C THR A 126 3.89 -7.25 9.40
N VAL A 127 3.86 -7.23 8.07
CA VAL A 127 3.96 -6.01 7.28
C VAL A 127 2.72 -5.80 6.43
N LYS A 128 2.42 -4.54 6.13
CA LYS A 128 1.52 -4.16 5.06
C LYS A 128 2.33 -3.77 3.83
N ARG A 129 1.93 -4.32 2.69
CA ARG A 129 2.49 -4.04 1.36
C ARG A 129 1.44 -3.38 0.48
N LEU A 130 1.81 -2.33 -0.24
CA LEU A 130 0.96 -1.79 -1.29
C LEU A 130 1.14 -2.60 -2.58
N VAL A 131 0.02 -3.13 -3.08
CA VAL A 131 -0.02 -3.88 -4.33
C VAL A 131 -0.82 -3.08 -5.35
N LYS A 132 -0.22 -2.87 -6.53
CA LYS A 132 -0.85 -2.11 -7.60
C LYS A 132 -1.99 -2.92 -8.21
N LEU A 133 -3.19 -2.37 -8.19
CA LEU A 133 -4.33 -2.97 -8.86
C LEU A 133 -4.17 -2.86 -10.38
N LEU A 134 -4.29 -4.00 -11.07
CA LEU A 134 -4.32 -4.06 -12.53
C LEU A 134 -5.66 -3.51 -13.05
N GLY A 135 -5.73 -2.20 -13.28
CA GLY A 135 -6.88 -1.54 -13.90
C GLY A 135 -6.68 -1.28 -15.39
N VAL A 136 -7.79 -1.25 -16.15
CA VAL A 136 -7.83 -0.81 -17.55
C VAL A 136 -7.76 0.72 -17.59
N LYS A 137 -6.93 1.28 -18.47
CA LYS A 137 -6.96 2.72 -18.77
C LYS A 137 -8.07 2.99 -19.77
N CYS A 138 -9.00 3.86 -19.42
CA CYS A 138 -10.09 4.31 -20.27
C CYS A 138 -9.93 5.80 -20.53
N THR A 139 -9.99 6.23 -21.78
CA THR A 139 -10.01 7.65 -22.14
C THR A 139 -11.46 8.07 -22.34
N VAL A 140 -11.91 9.05 -21.56
CA VAL A 140 -13.21 9.69 -21.71
C VAL A 140 -13.03 10.91 -22.59
N ILE A 141 -13.58 10.84 -23.80
CA ILE A 141 -13.54 11.92 -24.78
C ILE A 141 -14.80 12.77 -24.61
N PHE A 142 -14.64 14.09 -24.50
CA PHE A 142 -15.77 15.02 -24.42
C PHE A 142 -16.14 15.57 -25.80
N PRO A 143 -17.41 15.91 -26.04
CA PRO A 143 -17.82 16.56 -27.28
C PRO A 143 -17.04 17.88 -27.50
N PRO A 144 -16.64 18.20 -28.75
CA PRO A 144 -15.85 19.40 -29.06
C PRO A 144 -16.49 20.71 -28.57
N GLU A 145 -17.82 20.74 -28.47
CA GLU A 145 -18.62 21.89 -28.02
C GLU A 145 -18.35 22.22 -26.55
N GLU A 146 -18.02 21.22 -25.72
CA GLU A 146 -17.71 21.42 -24.31
C GLU A 146 -16.33 22.05 -24.09
N LYS A 147 -15.44 22.05 -25.09
CA LYS A 147 -14.05 22.55 -25.00
C LYS A 147 -13.31 22.02 -23.77
N ARG A 148 -13.49 20.73 -23.48
CA ARG A 148 -12.85 20.05 -22.35
C ARG A 148 -11.84 19.04 -22.85
N ASP A 149 -10.70 18.98 -22.18
CA ASP A 149 -9.68 17.99 -22.48
C ASP A 149 -10.16 16.57 -22.13
N ASP A 150 -9.72 15.61 -22.94
CA ASP A 150 -9.95 14.20 -22.70
C ASP A 150 -9.48 13.80 -21.32
N LYS A 151 -10.28 12.99 -20.63
CA LYS A 151 -9.96 12.53 -19.29
C LYS A 151 -9.60 11.06 -19.28
N ILE A 152 -8.35 10.77 -18.94
CA ILE A 152 -7.91 9.40 -18.70
C ILE A 152 -8.36 8.99 -17.30
N ILE A 153 -9.17 7.94 -17.22
CA ILE A 153 -9.59 7.30 -15.98
C ILE A 153 -9.05 5.87 -15.93
N ARG A 154 -8.66 5.41 -14.75
CA ARG A 154 -8.29 4.01 -14.55
C ARG A 154 -9.45 3.28 -13.91
N LEU A 155 -9.84 2.14 -14.49
CA LEU A 155 -10.89 1.28 -13.96
C LEU A 155 -10.29 0.01 -13.35
N PRO A 156 -10.17 -0.06 -12.00
CA PRO A 156 -9.73 -1.26 -11.32
C PRO A 156 -10.71 -2.43 -11.54
N PRO A 157 -10.27 -3.68 -11.36
CA PRO A 157 -11.15 -4.85 -11.45
C PRO A 157 -12.33 -4.73 -10.48
N GLY A 158 -13.52 -5.15 -10.92
CA GLY A 158 -14.71 -5.18 -10.07
C GLY A 158 -15.36 -3.82 -9.76
N ARG A 159 -14.76 -2.69 -10.16
CA ARG A 159 -15.39 -1.36 -10.06
C ARG A 159 -16.37 -1.15 -11.21
N LEU A 160 -17.53 -0.54 -10.89
CA LEU A 160 -18.49 -0.08 -11.88
C LEU A 160 -17.95 1.15 -12.60
N PHE A 161 -18.06 1.18 -13.93
CA PHE A 161 -17.58 2.29 -14.75
C PHE A 161 -18.21 3.64 -14.32
N ARG A 162 -19.51 3.67 -14.00
CA ARG A 162 -20.18 4.87 -13.46
C ARG A 162 -19.52 5.40 -12.18
N GLN A 163 -19.19 4.52 -11.24
CA GLN A 163 -18.56 4.93 -9.99
C GLN A 163 -17.18 5.55 -10.26
N ALA A 164 -16.41 4.96 -11.18
CA ALA A 164 -15.13 5.53 -11.60
C ALA A 164 -15.27 6.91 -12.24
N LEU A 165 -16.30 7.13 -13.08
CA LEU A 165 -16.59 8.43 -13.68
C LEU A 165 -16.95 9.49 -12.62
N ILE A 166 -17.81 9.14 -11.66
CA ILE A 166 -18.22 10.04 -10.57
C ILE A 166 -17.03 10.40 -9.67
N MET A 167 -16.21 9.41 -9.27
CA MET A 167 -14.99 9.65 -8.50
C MET A 167 -14.01 10.57 -9.23
N ASN A 168 -14.01 10.50 -10.56
CA ASN A 168 -13.25 11.38 -11.44
C ASN A 168 -13.99 12.69 -11.78
N ARG A 169 -15.04 13.07 -11.03
CA ARG A 169 -15.81 14.31 -11.25
C ARG A 169 -16.35 14.48 -12.68
N VAL A 170 -16.57 13.38 -13.40
CA VAL A 170 -17.24 13.39 -14.70
C VAL A 170 -18.74 13.37 -14.44
N LYS A 171 -19.42 14.48 -14.73
CA LYS A 171 -20.88 14.55 -14.64
C LYS A 171 -21.51 13.63 -15.68
N MET A 172 -22.44 12.79 -15.22
CA MET A 172 -23.27 11.93 -16.05
C MET A 172 -24.69 12.45 -15.99
N GLY A 173 -25.41 12.42 -17.11
CA GLY A 173 -26.82 12.78 -17.17
C GLY A 173 -27.74 11.75 -16.52
N SER A 174 -29.03 11.85 -16.81
CA SER A 174 -30.03 10.89 -16.36
C SER A 174 -30.03 9.63 -17.25
N CYS A 175 -30.51 8.49 -16.73
CA CYS A 175 -30.42 7.17 -17.36
C CYS A 175 -31.04 7.05 -18.77
N ASN A 176 -31.83 8.04 -19.18
CA ASN A 176 -32.64 7.97 -20.39
C ASN A 176 -32.02 8.65 -21.61
N ASP A 177 -30.85 9.29 -21.47
CA ASP A 177 -30.16 9.95 -22.59
C ASP A 177 -28.98 9.09 -23.09
N ASP A 178 -28.94 8.89 -24.40
CA ASP A 178 -27.89 8.28 -25.24
C ASP A 178 -26.77 7.51 -24.52
N LEU A 179 -26.87 6.17 -24.54
CA LEU A 179 -25.87 5.20 -24.08
C LEU A 179 -25.50 5.27 -22.58
N GLN A 180 -26.03 6.21 -21.80
CA GLN A 180 -25.76 6.29 -20.35
C GLN A 180 -26.29 5.06 -19.58
N CYS A 181 -27.29 4.38 -20.11
CA CYS A 181 -27.78 3.10 -19.60
C CYS A 181 -26.69 2.01 -19.60
N LEU A 182 -25.79 1.96 -20.60
CA LEU A 182 -24.69 0.98 -20.66
C LEU A 182 -23.63 1.24 -19.57
N CYS A 183 -23.33 2.53 -19.32
CA CYS A 183 -22.44 2.96 -18.25
C CYS A 183 -23.06 2.77 -16.85
N ASN A 184 -24.40 2.84 -16.74
CA ASN A 184 -25.15 2.66 -15.50
C ASN A 184 -25.41 1.19 -15.15
N CYS A 185 -25.60 0.30 -16.13
CA CYS A 185 -26.15 -1.04 -15.91
C CYS A 185 -25.24 -2.20 -16.31
N GLY A 186 -24.12 -2.01 -17.03
CA GLY A 186 -23.48 -3.15 -17.72
C GLY A 186 -21.95 -3.24 -17.76
N MET A 187 -21.17 -2.15 -17.64
CA MET A 187 -19.72 -2.26 -17.76
C MET A 187 -19.00 -2.54 -16.43
N VAL A 188 -18.63 -3.81 -16.26
CA VAL A 188 -17.71 -4.29 -15.22
C VAL A 188 -16.46 -4.84 -15.90
N VAL A 189 -15.28 -4.32 -15.54
CA VAL A 189 -14.02 -4.97 -15.91
C VAL A 189 -13.89 -6.26 -15.13
N ARG A 190 -14.06 -7.38 -15.83
CA ARG A 190 -13.79 -8.72 -15.28
C ARG A 190 -12.35 -9.09 -15.60
N LYS A 191 -11.65 -9.67 -14.61
CA LYS A 191 -10.35 -10.31 -14.85
C LYS A 191 -10.59 -11.42 -15.88
N GLY A 192 -9.93 -11.36 -17.03
CA GLY A 192 -9.95 -12.46 -17.99
C GLY A 192 -9.50 -13.73 -17.29
N ARG A 193 -10.29 -14.81 -17.40
CA ARG A 193 -9.84 -16.13 -16.93
C ARG A 193 -8.56 -16.48 -17.70
N LYS A 194 -7.51 -16.86 -16.99
CA LYS A 194 -6.38 -17.59 -17.59
C LYS A 194 -6.88 -18.95 -18.05
#